data_AF-A0A1F6KK87-F1
#
_entry.id   AF-A0A1F6KK87-F1
#
_cell.length_a   1.000
_cell.length_b   1.000
_cell.length_c   1.000
_cell.angle_alpha   90.00
_cell.angle_beta   90.00
_cell.angle_gamma   90.00
#
_symmetry.space_group_name_H-M   'P 1'
#
loop_
_entity.id
_entity.type
_entity.pdbx_description
1 polymer ?
#
loop_
_entity_poly.entity_id
_entity_poly.type
_entity_poly.pdbx_seq_one_letter_code
_entity_poly.pdbx_strand_id
1 'polypeptide(L)'
;MFYKNLKLNKKGQVLIEAVIAIAVVAFVMSGIVAALILSVNNATFSKNQNLATNFAQEGIDIARDLKDSDFQAFSTLQGYYCIDEGDIAIDPSKTTCSKNVDSAFTRRVYINQNGEDARQSLAQRGCEANLAFVASIVTWNDSRCQGTAECHEVELNSCFADLK
;
A
#
# COMPACT_ATOMS: atom_id res chain seq x y z
N MET A 1 16.67 62.33 -38.19
CA MET A 1 15.73 61.29 -37.74
C MET A 1 15.40 60.41 -38.93
N PHE A 2 16.19 59.36 -39.19
CA PHE A 2 16.01 58.46 -40.34
C PHE A 2 15.43 57.13 -39.85
N TYR A 3 14.12 56.96 -40.01
CA TYR A 3 13.46 55.68 -39.73
C TYR A 3 13.76 54.72 -40.88
N LYS A 4 14.77 53.87 -40.68
CA LYS A 4 15.17 52.85 -41.65
C LYS A 4 14.12 51.74 -41.63
N ASN A 5 13.17 51.81 -42.57
CA ASN A 5 12.19 50.75 -42.82
C ASN A 5 12.94 49.46 -43.22
N LEU A 6 13.13 48.56 -42.27
CA LEU A 6 13.54 47.18 -42.54
C LEU A 6 12.37 46.43 -43.17
N LYS A 7 12.30 46.43 -44.52
CA LYS A 7 11.51 45.43 -45.24
C LYS A 7 12.21 44.08 -45.14
N LEU A 8 11.90 43.33 -44.08
CA LEU A 8 12.31 41.93 -43.94
C LEU A 8 11.53 41.07 -44.95
N ASN A 9 12.27 40.31 -45.73
CA ASN A 9 11.76 39.42 -46.77
C ASN A 9 11.02 38.24 -46.09
N LYS A 10 9.68 38.26 -46.10
CA LYS A 10 8.82 37.41 -45.26
C LYS A 10 8.78 35.91 -45.59
N LYS A 11 9.41 35.46 -46.68
CA LYS A 11 9.26 34.07 -47.16
C LYS A 11 10.06 33.02 -46.36
N GLY A 12 11.16 33.41 -45.70
CA GLY A 12 11.95 32.51 -44.83
C GLY A 12 11.52 32.51 -43.36
N GLN A 13 10.87 33.59 -42.91
CA GLN A 13 10.46 33.77 -41.51
C GLN A 13 9.28 32.85 -41.11
N VAL A 14 8.37 32.56 -42.05
CA VAL A 14 7.19 31.71 -41.77
C VAL A 14 7.60 30.25 -41.50
N LEU A 15 8.64 29.74 -42.17
CA LEU A 15 9.09 28.37 -41.99
C LEU A 15 9.77 28.16 -40.62
N ILE A 16 10.62 29.10 -40.19
CA ILE A 16 11.23 29.05 -38.86
C ILE A 16 10.20 29.22 -37.74
N GLU A 17 9.19 30.06 -37.94
CA GLU A 17 8.07 30.25 -37.00
C GLU A 17 7.26 28.95 -36.84
N ALA A 18 6.96 28.25 -37.94
CA ALA A 18 6.27 26.96 -37.90
C ALA A 18 7.09 25.88 -37.17
N VAL A 19 8.40 25.81 -37.40
CA VAL A 19 9.29 24.86 -36.71
C VAL A 19 9.35 25.13 -35.20
N ILE A 20 9.48 26.40 -34.82
CA ILE A 20 9.47 26.81 -33.40
C ILE A 20 8.13 26.49 -32.76
N ALA A 21 7.01 26.76 -33.45
CA ALA A 21 5.67 26.45 -32.94
C ALA A 21 5.52 24.93 -32.68
N ILE A 22 5.95 24.08 -33.62
CA ILE A 22 5.92 22.62 -33.44
C ILE A 22 6.79 22.19 -32.27
N ALA A 23 7.99 22.75 -32.11
CA ALA A 23 8.89 22.44 -31.01
C ALA A 23 8.28 22.79 -29.65
N VAL A 24 7.65 23.97 -29.53
CA VAL A 24 6.95 24.40 -28.31
C VAL A 24 5.78 23.47 -27.99
N VAL A 25 4.98 23.11 -28.99
CA VAL A 25 3.86 22.16 -28.81
C VAL A 25 4.38 20.81 -28.33
N ALA A 26 5.43 20.26 -28.95
CA ALA A 26 6.02 18.99 -28.53
C ALA A 26 6.54 19.03 -27.08
N PHE A 27 7.19 20.14 -26.69
CA PHE A 27 7.67 20.35 -25.33
C PHE A 27 6.52 20.37 -24.31
N VAL A 28 5.45 21.13 -24.60
CA VAL A 28 4.26 21.20 -23.75
C VAL A 28 3.59 19.83 -23.61
N MET A 29 3.41 19.12 -24.72
CA MET A 29 2.80 17.78 -24.73
C MET A 29 3.61 16.79 -23.90
N SER A 30 4.95 16.86 -23.96
CA SER A 30 5.81 16.01 -23.15
C SER A 30 5.60 16.25 -21.64
N GLY A 31 5.46 17.51 -21.24
CA GLY A 31 5.13 17.88 -19.86
C GLY A 31 3.79 17.33 -19.40
N ILE A 32 2.76 17.39 -20.26
CA ILE A 32 1.43 16.85 -19.96
C ILE A 32 1.49 15.33 -19.76
N VAL A 33 2.16 14.60 -20.65
CA VAL A 33 2.30 13.14 -20.54
C VAL A 33 3.02 12.75 -19.26
N ALA A 34 4.09 13.44 -18.89
CA ALA A 34 4.79 13.20 -17.64
C ALA A 34 3.88 13.42 -16.42
N ALA A 35 3.08 14.49 -16.40
CA ALA A 35 2.12 14.75 -15.33
C ALA A 35 1.02 13.68 -15.24
N LEU A 36 0.53 13.19 -16.38
CA LEU A 36 -0.46 12.11 -16.43
C LEU A 36 0.09 10.80 -15.86
N ILE A 37 1.33 10.43 -16.19
CA ILE A 37 1.98 9.24 -15.65
C ILE A 37 2.07 9.32 -14.12
N LEU A 38 2.49 10.47 -13.57
CA LEU A 38 2.54 10.71 -12.13
C LEU A 38 1.16 10.59 -11.48
N SER A 39 0.13 11.14 -12.13
CA SER A 39 -1.26 11.08 -11.67
C SER A 39 -1.79 9.64 -11.60
N VAL A 40 -1.60 8.86 -12.67
CA VAL A 40 -2.02 7.45 -12.74
C VAL A 40 -1.29 6.63 -11.66
N ASN A 41 0.03 6.79 -11.54
CA ASN A 41 0.80 6.08 -10.54
C ASN A 41 0.33 6.40 -9.10
N ASN A 42 -0.08 7.64 -8.83
CA ASN A 42 -0.62 8.02 -7.52
C ASN A 42 -2.01 7.45 -7.28
N ALA A 43 -2.87 7.43 -8.31
CA ALA A 43 -4.19 6.82 -8.22
C ALA A 43 -4.10 5.31 -7.96
N THR A 44 -3.20 4.60 -8.63
CA THR A 44 -2.96 3.16 -8.40
C THR A 44 -2.44 2.90 -6.99
N PHE A 45 -1.46 3.69 -6.51
CA PHE A 45 -0.97 3.57 -5.14
C PHE A 45 -2.09 3.77 -4.12
N SER A 46 -2.90 4.83 -4.28
CA SER A 46 -4.03 5.12 -3.39
C SER A 46 -5.09 4.01 -3.41
N LYS A 47 -5.36 3.43 -4.59
CA LYS A 47 -6.25 2.27 -4.71
C LYS A 47 -5.71 1.07 -3.93
N ASN A 48 -4.44 0.72 -4.13
CA ASN A 48 -3.82 -0.44 -3.46
C ASN A 48 -3.74 -0.23 -1.94
N GLN A 49 -3.46 0.99 -1.50
CA GLN A 49 -3.51 1.37 -0.10
C GLN A 49 -4.90 1.12 0.50
N ASN A 50 -5.97 1.55 -0.17
CA ASN A 50 -7.34 1.33 0.30
C ASN A 50 -7.70 -0.17 0.34
N LEU A 51 -7.32 -0.93 -0.68
CA LEU A 51 -7.52 -2.39 -0.71
C LEU A 51 -6.76 -3.07 0.43
N ALA A 52 -5.48 -2.74 0.63
CA ALA A 52 -4.68 -3.28 1.72
C ALA A 52 -5.28 -2.95 3.09
N THR A 53 -5.83 -1.73 3.27
CA THR A 53 -6.56 -1.36 4.48
C THR A 53 -7.82 -2.18 4.69
N ASN A 54 -8.60 -2.46 3.64
CA ASN A 54 -9.77 -3.33 3.75
C ASN A 54 -9.38 -4.77 4.10
N PHE A 55 -8.38 -5.33 3.42
CA PHE A 55 -7.87 -6.67 3.73
C PHE A 55 -7.28 -6.77 5.15
N ALA A 56 -6.66 -5.69 5.64
CA ALA A 56 -6.16 -5.62 6.99
C ALA A 56 -7.32 -5.62 8.01
N GLN A 57 -8.40 -4.88 7.73
CA GLN A 57 -9.61 -4.88 8.56
C GLN A 57 -10.24 -6.27 8.63
N GLU A 58 -10.40 -6.93 7.49
CA GLU A 58 -10.89 -8.32 7.45
C GLU A 58 -10.03 -9.26 8.30
N GLY A 59 -8.71 -9.13 8.25
CA GLY A 59 -7.81 -9.95 9.08
C GLY A 59 -8.01 -9.75 10.59
N ILE A 60 -8.22 -8.49 11.03
CA ILE A 60 -8.58 -8.19 12.42
C ILE A 60 -9.96 -8.76 12.77
N ASP A 61 -10.93 -8.67 11.87
CA ASP A 61 -12.29 -9.15 12.10
C ASP A 61 -12.34 -10.67 12.21
N ILE A 62 -11.58 -11.40 11.39
CA ILE A 62 -11.45 -12.87 11.51
C ILE A 62 -10.79 -13.25 12.84
N ALA A 63 -9.75 -12.54 13.25
CA ALA A 63 -9.12 -12.78 14.55
C ALA A 63 -10.08 -12.48 15.72
N ARG A 64 -10.92 -11.45 15.58
CA ARG A 64 -11.95 -11.09 16.56
C ARG A 64 -13.04 -12.15 16.62
N ASP A 65 -13.52 -12.63 15.48
CA ASP A 65 -14.53 -13.69 15.40
C ASP A 65 -14.03 -14.98 16.05
N LEU A 66 -12.77 -15.38 15.82
CA LEU A 66 -12.17 -16.52 16.51
C LEU A 66 -12.12 -16.30 18.03
N LYS A 67 -11.71 -15.11 18.48
CA LYS A 67 -11.68 -14.76 19.90
C LYS A 67 -13.07 -14.81 20.54
N ASP A 68 -14.09 -14.32 19.84
CA ASP A 68 -15.47 -14.25 20.33
C ASP A 68 -16.18 -15.62 20.31
N SER A 69 -15.88 -16.46 19.31
CA SER A 69 -16.48 -17.78 19.15
C SER A 69 -15.78 -18.88 19.97
N ASP A 70 -14.44 -18.89 20.01
CA ASP A 70 -13.63 -19.85 20.74
C ASP A 70 -12.35 -19.19 21.30
N PHE A 71 -12.50 -18.57 22.47
CA PHE A 71 -11.38 -17.96 23.17
C PHE A 71 -10.27 -18.96 23.53
N GLN A 72 -10.60 -20.23 23.78
CA GLN A 72 -9.58 -21.23 24.10
C GLN A 72 -8.69 -21.47 22.88
N ALA A 73 -9.27 -21.70 21.71
CA ALA A 73 -8.52 -21.81 20.46
C ALA A 73 -7.68 -20.56 20.19
N PHE A 74 -8.27 -19.36 20.33
CA PHE A 74 -7.57 -18.09 20.17
C PHE A 74 -6.35 -17.96 21.11
N SER A 75 -6.51 -18.30 22.39
CA SER A 75 -5.46 -18.17 23.41
C SER A 75 -4.24 -19.09 23.19
N THR A 76 -4.37 -20.09 22.31
CA THR A 76 -3.24 -20.96 21.93
C THR A 76 -2.40 -20.38 20.78
N LEU A 77 -2.90 -19.35 20.08
CA LEU A 77 -2.21 -18.74 18.95
C LEU A 77 -1.10 -17.80 19.42
N GLN A 78 0.07 -17.93 18.79
CA GLN A 78 1.25 -17.12 19.04
C GLN A 78 2.12 -17.03 17.78
N GLY A 79 2.37 -15.81 17.31
CA GLY A 79 3.18 -15.54 16.12
C GLY A 79 2.35 -15.15 14.90
N TYR A 80 2.87 -15.45 13.71
CA TYR A 80 2.28 -15.04 12.42
C TYR A 80 1.43 -16.16 11.82
N TYR A 81 0.29 -15.78 11.26
CA TYR A 81 -0.63 -16.66 10.56
C TYR A 81 -1.12 -16.02 9.26
N CYS A 82 -1.15 -16.80 8.18
CA CYS A 82 -1.63 -16.34 6.88
C CYS A 82 -3.14 -16.52 6.81
N ILE A 83 -3.81 -15.56 6.19
CA ILE A 83 -5.25 -15.63 5.93
C ILE A 83 -5.44 -15.43 4.43
N ASP A 84 -5.75 -16.52 3.73
CA ASP A 84 -5.89 -16.50 2.28
C ASP A 84 -7.23 -15.86 1.87
N GLU A 85 -7.38 -15.55 0.60
CA GLU A 85 -8.62 -14.98 0.07
C GLU A 85 -9.81 -15.92 0.29
N GLY A 86 -10.86 -15.42 0.94
CA GLY A 86 -12.06 -16.18 1.28
C GLY A 86 -11.95 -17.04 2.55
N ASP A 87 -10.78 -17.14 3.18
CA ASP A 87 -10.66 -17.77 4.50
C ASP A 87 -11.43 -16.94 5.54
N ILE A 88 -12.22 -17.63 6.37
CA ILE A 88 -13.02 -17.04 7.45
C ILE A 88 -12.51 -17.40 8.84
N ALA A 89 -11.42 -18.16 8.92
CA ALA A 89 -10.82 -18.62 10.16
C ALA A 89 -9.30 -18.66 10.03
N ILE A 90 -8.61 -18.59 11.17
CA ILE A 90 -7.16 -18.71 11.22
C ILE A 90 -6.77 -20.19 11.21
N ASP A 91 -5.95 -20.60 10.24
CA ASP A 91 -5.31 -21.91 10.23
C ASP A 91 -3.95 -21.83 10.96
N PRO A 92 -3.80 -22.48 12.14
CA PRO A 92 -2.57 -22.41 12.93
C PRO A 92 -1.35 -23.02 12.23
N SER A 93 -1.55 -23.82 11.16
CA SER A 93 -0.46 -24.44 10.41
C SER A 93 0.15 -23.50 9.35
N LYS A 94 -0.58 -22.45 8.92
CA LYS A 94 -0.14 -21.51 7.88
C LYS A 94 0.66 -20.35 8.47
N THR A 95 1.95 -20.55 8.73
CA THR A 95 2.83 -19.52 9.35
C THR A 95 3.75 -18.78 8.37
N THR A 96 3.87 -19.29 7.14
CA THR A 96 4.70 -18.69 6.08
C THR A 96 3.81 -18.26 4.93
N CYS A 97 3.76 -16.95 4.66
CA CYS A 97 2.84 -16.38 3.69
C CYS A 97 3.54 -16.09 2.38
N SER A 98 2.81 -16.33 1.29
CA SER A 98 3.12 -15.81 -0.03
C SER A 98 1.98 -14.90 -0.47
N LYS A 99 1.96 -14.45 -1.72
CA LYS A 99 0.84 -13.70 -2.28
C LYS A 99 -0.44 -14.54 -2.17
N ASN A 100 -1.31 -14.15 -1.26
CA ASN A 100 -2.47 -14.96 -0.87
C ASN A 100 -3.80 -14.21 -0.93
N VAL A 101 -3.79 -12.93 -1.31
CA VAL A 101 -5.00 -12.13 -1.55
C VAL A 101 -4.85 -11.34 -2.85
N ASP A 102 -5.86 -11.42 -3.73
CA ASP A 102 -5.93 -10.70 -5.01
C ASP A 102 -4.67 -10.86 -5.88
N SER A 103 -3.96 -11.99 -5.72
CA SER A 103 -2.67 -12.32 -6.39
C SER A 103 -1.51 -11.33 -6.23
N ALA A 104 -1.73 -10.20 -5.54
CA ALA A 104 -0.80 -9.08 -5.44
C ALA A 104 -0.45 -8.71 -3.98
N PHE A 105 -1.25 -9.16 -3.02
CA PHE A 105 -1.08 -8.85 -1.60
C PHE A 105 -0.71 -10.10 -0.80
N THR A 106 0.10 -9.89 0.22
CA THR A 106 0.34 -10.87 1.28
C THR A 106 -0.37 -10.38 2.54
N ARG A 107 -1.35 -11.13 3.02
CA ARG A 107 -2.09 -10.84 4.26
C ARG A 107 -1.70 -11.84 5.34
N ARG A 108 -1.33 -11.31 6.50
CA ARG A 108 -1.02 -12.09 7.70
C ARG A 108 -1.51 -11.41 8.96
N VAL A 109 -1.84 -12.19 9.97
CA VAL A 109 -2.15 -11.71 11.31
C VAL A 109 -1.05 -12.17 12.25
N TYR A 110 -0.55 -11.25 13.07
CA TYR A 110 0.35 -11.51 14.16
C TYR A 110 -0.42 -11.46 15.48
N ILE A 111 -0.22 -12.47 16.32
CA ILE A 111 -0.87 -12.58 17.63
C ILE A 111 0.20 -12.78 18.70
N ASN A 112 0.11 -12.02 19.78
CA ASN A 112 0.91 -12.23 20.98
C ASN A 112 0.04 -12.15 22.23
N GLN A 113 -0.09 -13.26 22.95
CA GLN A 113 -0.93 -13.35 24.14
C GLN A 113 -0.38 -12.56 25.33
N ASN A 114 0.89 -12.15 25.29
CA ASN A 114 1.52 -11.36 26.35
C ASN A 114 1.18 -9.86 26.27
N GLY A 115 0.44 -9.43 25.25
CA GLY A 115 0.08 -8.03 25.05
C GLY A 115 1.18 -7.17 24.47
N GLU A 116 2.35 -7.72 24.17
CA GLU A 116 3.48 -6.95 23.62
C GLU A 116 3.54 -7.07 22.09
N ASP A 117 3.91 -5.99 21.40
CA ASP A 117 4.42 -6.12 20.03
C ASP A 117 5.87 -6.63 20.05
N ALA A 118 6.06 -7.95 20.19
CA ALA A 118 7.40 -8.55 20.27
C ALA A 118 8.19 -8.50 18.93
N ARG A 119 7.62 -7.89 17.89
CA ARG A 119 8.30 -7.58 16.64
C ARG A 119 9.13 -6.30 16.75
N GLN A 120 8.86 -5.45 17.74
CA GLN A 120 9.59 -4.22 18.01
C GLN A 120 10.52 -4.39 19.22
N SER A 121 11.68 -3.73 19.20
CA SER A 121 12.69 -3.83 20.28
C SER A 121 12.31 -3.07 21.55
N LEU A 122 11.18 -2.38 21.56
CA LEU A 122 10.66 -1.62 22.69
C LEU A 122 9.29 -2.21 23.04
N ALA A 123 9.19 -2.93 24.15
CA ALA A 123 7.96 -3.49 24.74
C ALA A 123 6.90 -2.42 25.13
N GLN A 124 7.06 -1.18 24.65
CA GLN A 124 6.24 -0.01 24.94
C GLN A 124 5.12 0.21 23.92
N ARG A 125 5.12 -0.51 22.79
CA ARG A 125 3.99 -0.56 21.86
C ARG A 125 3.31 -1.90 22.06
N GLY A 126 2.23 -1.89 22.81
CA GLY A 126 1.51 -3.08 23.20
C GLY A 126 0.18 -2.72 23.84
N CYS A 127 -0.51 -3.75 24.27
CA CYS A 127 -1.72 -3.70 25.07
C CYS A 127 -1.38 -3.63 26.56
N GLU A 128 -2.39 -3.32 27.37
CA GLU A 128 -2.30 -3.48 28.81
C GLU A 128 -2.08 -4.95 29.21
N ALA A 129 -1.63 -5.19 30.44
CA ALA A 129 -1.39 -6.54 30.94
C ALA A 129 -2.64 -7.42 30.82
N ASN A 130 -2.44 -8.68 30.42
CA ASN A 130 -3.49 -9.70 30.19
C ASN A 130 -4.38 -9.49 28.95
N LEU A 131 -4.01 -8.58 28.05
CA LEU A 131 -4.63 -8.46 26.74
C LEU A 131 -3.76 -9.13 25.69
N ALA A 132 -4.36 -9.77 24.69
CA ALA A 132 -3.65 -10.24 23.52
C ALA A 132 -3.44 -9.10 22.54
N PHE A 133 -2.21 -8.91 22.08
CA PHE A 133 -1.90 -7.99 20.99
C PHE A 133 -2.13 -8.70 19.66
N VAL A 134 -2.91 -8.08 18.78
CA VAL A 134 -3.23 -8.60 17.45
C VAL A 134 -2.94 -7.53 16.40
N ALA A 135 -2.17 -7.88 15.39
CA ALA A 135 -1.83 -7.01 14.27
C ALA A 135 -2.17 -7.70 12.95
N SER A 136 -3.00 -7.09 12.12
CA SER A 136 -3.20 -7.52 10.73
C SER A 136 -2.33 -6.69 9.82
N ILE A 137 -1.51 -7.38 9.03
CA ILE A 137 -0.45 -6.79 8.21
C ILE A 137 -0.70 -7.22 6.78
N VAL A 138 -0.75 -6.24 5.88
CA VAL A 138 -0.91 -6.46 4.44
C VAL A 138 0.22 -5.78 3.70
N THR A 139 0.97 -6.55 2.94
CA THR A 139 2.14 -6.07 2.20
C THR A 139 1.96 -6.29 0.69
N TRP A 140 2.49 -5.35 -0.10
CA TRP A 140 2.52 -5.49 -1.56
C TRP A 140 3.76 -4.82 -2.16
N ASN A 141 3.98 -5.08 -3.44
CA ASN A 141 4.97 -4.38 -4.23
C ASN A 141 4.31 -3.72 -5.45
N ASP A 142 4.93 -2.66 -5.94
CA ASP A 142 4.57 -2.02 -7.19
C ASP A 142 5.84 -1.60 -7.93
N SER A 143 5.70 -0.91 -9.07
CA SER A 143 6.84 -0.45 -9.86
C SER A 143 7.73 0.59 -9.16
N ARG A 144 7.37 1.05 -7.95
CA ARG A 144 8.19 1.96 -7.14
C ARG A 144 9.10 1.19 -6.18
N CYS A 145 8.85 -0.10 -5.94
CA CYS A 145 9.70 -0.95 -5.11
C CYS A 145 11.01 -1.31 -5.81
N GLN A 146 12.10 -1.44 -5.04
CA GLN A 146 13.37 -1.93 -5.58
C GLN A 146 13.38 -3.47 -5.61
N GLY A 147 13.39 -4.04 -6.82
CA GLY A 147 13.40 -5.50 -7.02
C GLY A 147 12.04 -6.15 -6.69
N THR A 148 12.08 -7.35 -6.13
CA THR A 148 10.87 -8.13 -5.78
C THR A 148 10.41 -7.91 -4.34
N ALA A 149 11.09 -7.05 -3.57
CA ALA A 149 10.76 -6.82 -2.16
C ALA A 149 9.39 -6.15 -2.01
N GLU A 150 8.57 -6.67 -1.10
CA GLU A 150 7.34 -6.00 -0.67
C GLU A 150 7.74 -4.76 0.15
N CYS A 151 7.58 -3.58 -0.46
CA CYS A 151 8.06 -2.33 0.12
C CYS A 151 6.93 -1.47 0.70
N HIS A 152 5.68 -1.80 0.41
CA HIS A 152 4.51 -1.13 0.97
C HIS A 152 3.83 -2.02 1.99
N GLU A 153 3.36 -1.41 3.08
CA GLU A 153 2.75 -2.10 4.20
C GLU A 153 1.58 -1.29 4.76
N VAL A 154 0.50 -1.99 5.08
CA VAL A 154 -0.56 -1.52 5.98
C VAL A 154 -0.61 -2.43 7.18
N GLU A 155 -0.56 -1.83 8.36
CA GLU A 155 -0.71 -2.54 9.63
C GLU A 155 -1.87 -1.91 10.42
N LEU A 156 -2.80 -2.76 10.86
CA LEU A 156 -3.86 -2.41 11.81
C LEU A 156 -3.69 -3.24 13.06
N ASN A 157 -3.64 -2.56 14.21
CA ASN A 157 -3.38 -3.18 15.50
C ASN A 157 -4.60 -3.08 16.40
N SER A 158 -4.83 -4.12 17.19
CA SER A 158 -5.91 -4.19 18.17
C SER A 158 -5.47 -4.98 19.40
N CYS A 159 -6.17 -4.73 20.50
CA CYS A 159 -5.95 -5.39 21.78
C CYS A 159 -7.22 -6.14 22.15
N PHE A 160 -7.08 -7.44 22.38
CA PHE A 160 -8.18 -8.36 22.61
C PHE A 160 -8.18 -8.85 24.05
N ALA A 161 -9.34 -8.83 24.70
CA ALA A 161 -9.56 -9.35 26.04
C ALA A 161 -10.45 -10.60 26.01
N ASP A 162 -10.32 -11.46 27.02
CA ASP A 162 -11.39 -12.39 27.37
C ASP A 162 -12.56 -11.56 27.94
N LEU A 163 -13.76 -11.77 27.40
CA LEU A 163 -14.97 -11.03 27.81
C LEU A 163 -15.90 -11.88 28.70
N LYS A 164 -15.41 -13.01 29.24
CA LYS A 164 -16.17 -13.86 30.16
C LYS A 164 -16.30 -13.30 31.57
#